data_AF-A0A0E2BBV4-F1
#
_entry.id   AF-A0A0E2BBV4-F1
#
_cell.length_a   1.000
_cell.length_b   1.000
_cell.length_c   1.000
_cell.angle_alpha   90.00
_cell.angle_beta   90.00
_cell.angle_gamma   90.00
#
_symmetry.space_group_name_H-M   'P 1'
#
loop_
_entity.id
_entity.type
_entity.pdbx_description
1 polymer ?
#
loop_
_entity_poly.entity_id
_entity_poly.type
_entity_poly.pdbx_seq_one_letter_code
_entity_poly.pdbx_strand_id
1 'polypeptide(L)'
;MRELIFKEIVEELEKQDLKFGPQNHHPVEWCMILGEEFGEVQKAALESYFRYEGKNHDYAEYRKELIQVAAVAISMIESYDRNRK
;
A
#
# COMPACT_ATOMS: atom_id res chain seq x y z
N MET A 1 -2.94 18.21 -7.94
CA MET A 1 -2.61 16.82 -8.38
C MET A 1 -1.78 16.08 -7.34
N ARG A 2 -0.57 16.54 -6.99
CA ARG A 2 0.24 15.93 -5.92
C ARG A 2 -0.46 15.95 -4.55
N GLU A 3 -1.14 17.05 -4.22
CA GLU A 3 -1.93 17.16 -2.99
C GLU A 3 -3.07 16.12 -2.91
N LEU A 4 -3.69 15.79 -4.06
CA LEU A 4 -4.73 14.76 -4.12
C LEU A 4 -4.15 13.37 -3.84
N ILE A 5 -2.95 13.09 -4.36
CA ILE A 5 -2.25 11.83 -4.10
C ILE A 5 -1.95 11.69 -2.60
N PHE A 6 -1.42 12.74 -1.96
CA PHE A 6 -1.19 12.69 -0.51
C PHE A 6 -2.48 12.52 0.29
N LYS A 7 -3.58 13.15 -0.13
CA LYS A 7 -4.90 12.96 0.50
C LYS A 7 -5.35 11.51 0.43
N GLU A 8 -5.23 10.87 -0.74
CA GLU A 8 -5.58 9.46 -0.91
C GLU A 8 -4.69 8.52 -0.07
N ILE A 9 -3.40 8.83 0.07
CA ILE A 9 -2.49 8.07 0.94
C ILE A 9 -2.94 8.18 2.40
N VAL A 10 -3.32 9.37 2.86
CA VAL A 10 -3.84 9.57 4.23
C VAL A 10 -5.15 8.83 4.44
N GLU A 11 -6.07 8.88 3.47
CA GLU A 11 -7.33 8.11 3.54
C GLU A 11 -7.08 6.59 3.57
N GLU A 12 -6.05 6.10 2.89
CA GLU A 12 -5.66 4.69 2.95
C GLU A 12 -5.02 4.32 4.29
N LEU A 13 -4.16 5.17 4.86
CA LEU A 13 -3.62 5.00 6.22
C LEU A 13 -4.75 4.83 7.24
N GLU A 14 -5.74 5.73 7.22
CA GLU A 14 -6.90 5.66 8.12
C GLU A 14 -7.69 4.36 7.95
N LYS A 15 -7.88 3.87 6.71
CA LYS A 15 -8.54 2.59 6.47
C LYS A 15 -7.74 1.41 7.02
N GLN A 16 -6.42 1.41 6.83
CA GLN A 16 -5.56 0.34 7.34
C GLN A 16 -5.53 0.35 8.87
N ASP A 17 -5.43 1.52 9.50
CA ASP A 17 -5.50 1.66 10.95
C ASP A 17 -6.83 1.17 11.52
N LEU A 18 -7.96 1.50 10.87
CA LEU A 18 -9.27 1.01 11.26
C LEU A 18 -9.40 -0.50 11.10
N LYS A 19 -8.79 -1.08 10.06
CA LYS A 19 -8.88 -2.50 9.74
C LYS A 19 -8.00 -3.37 10.64
N PHE A 20 -6.78 -2.92 10.92
CA PHE A 20 -5.75 -3.73 11.57
C PHE A 20 -5.42 -3.27 13.01
N GLY A 21 -5.85 -2.08 13.41
CA GLY A 21 -5.51 -1.50 14.70
C GLY A 21 -4.02 -1.12 14.80
N PRO A 22 -3.50 -0.84 16.00
CA PRO A 22 -2.11 -0.41 16.18
C PRO A 22 -1.10 -1.40 15.61
N GLN A 23 -0.31 -0.97 14.62
CA GLN A 23 0.74 -1.79 13.99
C GLN A 23 2.11 -1.44 14.57
N ASN A 24 2.72 -2.33 15.34
CA ASN A 24 4.05 -2.15 15.94
C ASN A 24 4.96 -3.36 15.63
N HIS A 25 4.99 -3.74 14.36
CA HIS A 25 5.73 -4.93 13.91
C HIS A 25 7.24 -4.70 13.92
N HIS A 26 8.00 -5.78 13.98
CA HIS A 26 9.44 -5.74 13.77
C HIS A 26 9.79 -5.40 12.32
N PRO A 27 10.98 -4.83 12.04
CA PRO A 27 11.38 -4.47 10.68
C PRO A 27 11.28 -5.63 9.67
N VAL A 28 11.54 -6.87 10.09
CA VAL A 28 11.43 -8.06 9.22
C VAL A 28 9.99 -8.33 8.80
N GLU A 29 9.03 -8.16 9.71
CA GLU A 29 7.60 -8.33 9.44
C GLU A 29 7.10 -7.21 8.53
N TRP A 30 7.53 -5.96 8.77
CA TRP A 30 7.24 -4.84 7.88
C TRP A 30 7.77 -5.05 6.46
N CYS A 31 8.96 -5.61 6.30
CA CYS A 31 9.48 -5.97 4.97
C CYS A 31 8.59 -7.00 4.25
N MET A 32 7.99 -7.94 5.00
CA MET A 32 7.03 -8.90 4.41
C MET A 32 5.73 -8.20 3.99
N ILE A 33 5.18 -7.33 4.85
CA ILE A 33 3.95 -6.57 4.55
C ILE A 33 4.17 -5.66 3.33
N LEU A 34 5.29 -4.94 3.28
CA LEU A 34 5.63 -4.10 2.12
C LEU A 34 5.82 -4.94 0.85
N GLY A 35 6.42 -6.12 0.96
CA GLY A 35 6.61 -7.06 -0.15
C GLY A 35 5.28 -7.55 -0.72
N GLU A 36 4.30 -7.84 0.13
CA GLU A 36 2.95 -8.25 -0.28
C GLU A 36 2.27 -7.16 -1.12
N GLU A 37 2.21 -5.92 -0.62
CA GLU A 37 1.60 -4.80 -1.33
C GLU A 37 2.32 -4.49 -2.66
N PHE A 38 3.66 -4.60 -2.68
CA PHE A 38 4.41 -4.45 -3.92
C PHE A 38 4.12 -5.59 -4.92
N GLY A 39 3.86 -6.80 -4.44
CA GLY A 39 3.42 -7.92 -5.25
C GLY A 39 2.07 -7.65 -5.93
N GLU A 40 1.13 -7.02 -5.23
CA GLU A 40 -0.16 -6.62 -5.80
C GLU A 40 -0.01 -5.52 -6.87
N VAL A 41 0.92 -4.57 -6.70
CA VAL A 41 1.29 -3.62 -7.76
C VAL A 41 1.76 -4.37 -9.02
N GLN A 42 2.64 -5.36 -8.87
CA GLN A 42 3.16 -6.15 -9.99
C GLN A 42 2.05 -6.94 -10.68
N LYS A 43 1.17 -7.57 -9.90
CA LYS A 43 0.02 -8.33 -10.38
C LYS A 43 -0.95 -7.45 -11.15
N ALA A 44 -1.34 -6.30 -10.59
CA ALA A 44 -2.25 -5.36 -11.26
C ALA A 44 -1.67 -4.83 -12.59
N ALA A 45 -0.37 -4.55 -12.64
CA ALA A 45 0.30 -4.15 -13.87
C ALA A 45 0.30 -5.26 -14.93
N LEU A 46 0.60 -6.50 -14.52
CA LEU A 46 0.63 -7.67 -15.37
C LEU A 46 -0.75 -7.99 -15.95
N GLU A 47 -1.76 -8.07 -15.10
CA GLU A 47 -3.15 -8.35 -15.48
C GLU A 47 -3.70 -7.30 -16.44
N SER A 48 -3.37 -6.01 -16.22
CA SER A 48 -3.76 -4.91 -17.10
C SER A 48 -3.06 -5.00 -18.47
N TYR A 49 -1.75 -5.24 -18.49
CA TYR A 49 -0.95 -5.31 -19.72
C TYR A 49 -1.36 -6.49 -20.61
N PHE A 50 -1.50 -7.69 -20.03
CA PHE A 50 -1.84 -8.91 -20.74
C PHE A 50 -3.35 -9.12 -20.94
N ARG A 51 -4.17 -8.19 -20.43
CA ARG A 51 -5.63 -8.17 -20.59
C ARG A 51 -6.30 -9.48 -20.14
N TYR A 52 -5.99 -9.90 -18.92
CA TYR A 52 -6.56 -11.14 -18.36
C TYR A 52 -8.08 -11.08 -18.29
N GLU A 53 -8.77 -12.12 -18.77
CA GLU A 53 -10.23 -12.16 -18.83
C GLU A 53 -10.87 -11.87 -17.45
N GLY A 54 -11.91 -11.03 -17.45
CA GLY A 54 -12.62 -10.63 -16.23
C GLY A 54 -11.91 -9.57 -15.37
N LYS A 55 -10.76 -9.04 -15.81
CA LYS A 55 -10.06 -7.92 -15.14
C LYS A 55 -10.28 -6.59 -15.86
N ASN A 56 -10.14 -5.50 -15.10
CA ASN A 56 -10.03 -4.16 -15.70
C ASN A 56 -8.62 -3.99 -16.31
N HIS A 57 -8.51 -3.24 -17.41
CA HIS A 57 -7.27 -3.07 -18.17
C HIS A 57 -6.77 -1.62 -18.22
N ASP A 58 -7.39 -0.72 -17.47
CA ASP A 58 -7.11 0.71 -17.44
C ASP A 58 -6.06 1.14 -16.39
N TYR A 59 -5.35 0.18 -15.78
CA TYR A 59 -4.37 0.42 -14.71
C TYR A 59 -4.93 1.14 -13.48
N ALA A 60 -6.25 1.23 -13.29
CA ALA A 60 -6.84 1.81 -12.09
C ALA A 60 -6.43 1.03 -10.83
N GLU A 61 -6.41 -0.31 -10.90
CA GLU A 61 -5.96 -1.14 -9.79
C GLU A 61 -4.47 -0.92 -9.51
N TYR A 62 -3.64 -0.85 -10.56
CA TYR A 62 -2.21 -0.54 -10.40
C TYR A 62 -1.98 0.78 -9.66
N ARG A 63 -2.73 1.84 -10.00
CA ARG A 63 -2.66 3.12 -9.30
C ARG A 63 -3.13 2.99 -7.85
N LYS A 64 -4.19 2.22 -7.58
CA LYS A 64 -4.68 1.95 -6.23
C LYS A 64 -3.63 1.26 -5.39
N GLU A 65 -3.04 0.17 -5.87
CA GLU A 65 -2.00 -0.59 -5.16
C GLU A 65 -0.76 0.27 -4.85
N LEU A 66 -0.37 1.20 -5.75
CA LEU A 66 0.71 2.15 -5.47
C LEU A 66 0.41 3.08 -4.28
N ILE A 67 -0.85 3.48 -4.08
CA ILE A 67 -1.26 4.27 -2.91
C ILE A 67 -1.13 3.42 -1.64
N GLN A 68 -1.47 2.13 -1.71
CA GLN A 68 -1.37 1.20 -0.57
C GLN A 68 0.08 0.92 -0.18
N VAL A 69 0.98 0.72 -1.16
CA VAL A 69 2.43 0.64 -0.92
C VAL A 69 2.96 1.89 -0.22
N ALA A 70 2.54 3.09 -0.67
CA ALA A 70 2.96 4.34 -0.05
C ALA A 70 2.44 4.46 1.40
N ALA A 71 1.20 4.05 1.66
CA ALA A 71 0.62 4.01 3.00
C ALA A 71 1.42 3.04 3.91
N VAL A 72 1.71 1.82 3.45
CA VAL A 72 2.50 0.85 4.23
C VAL A 72 3.90 1.38 4.54
N ALA A 73 4.57 2.03 3.59
CA ALA A 73 5.88 2.62 3.83
C ALA A 73 5.84 3.70 4.93
N ILE A 74 4.78 4.53 4.97
CA ILE A 74 4.59 5.52 6.03
C ILE A 74 4.33 4.81 7.36
N SER A 75 3.42 3.84 7.43
CA SER A 75 3.13 3.07 8.65
C SER A 75 4.36 2.38 9.23
N MET A 76 5.25 1.88 8.36
CA MET A 76 6.53 1.29 8.74
C MET A 76 7.46 2.31 9.41
N ILE A 77 7.55 3.54 8.87
CA ILE A 77 8.32 4.64 9.45
C ILE A 77 7.72 5.05 10.80
N GLU A 78 6.39 5.21 10.87
CA GLU A 78 5.72 5.59 12.11
C GLU A 78 5.91 4.53 13.20
N SER A 79 5.81 3.24 12.86
CA SER A 79 6.10 2.14 13.77
C SER A 79 7.54 2.21 14.28
N TYR A 80 8.51 2.46 13.39
CA TYR A 80 9.91 2.62 13.79
C TYR A 80 10.11 3.80 14.76
N ASP A 81 9.52 4.95 14.46
CA ASP A 81 9.65 6.15 15.29
C ASP A 81 8.92 6.03 16.63
N ARG A 82 7.77 5.36 16.68
CA ARG A 82 7.04 5.05 17.92
C ARG A 82 7.86 4.16 18.86
N ASN A 83 8.53 3.14 18.33
CA ASN A 83 9.25 2.14 19.13
C ASN A 83 10.67 2.55 19.56
N ARG A 84 11.15 3.72 19.15
CA ARG A 84 12.46 4.28 19.56
C ARG A 84 12.40 5.31 20.68
N LYS A 85 11.20 5.68 21.12
CA LYS A 85 10.98 6.50 22.31
C LYS A 85 10.93 5.63 23.55
#